data_AF-A0A429IRD1-F1
#
_entry.id   AF-A0A429IRD1-F1
#
_cell.length_a   1.000
_cell.length_b   1.000
_cell.length_c   1.000
_cell.angle_alpha   90.00
_cell.angle_beta   90.00
_cell.angle_gamma   90.00
#
_symmetry.space_group_name_H-M   'P 1'
#
loop_
_entity.id
_entity.type
_entity.pdbx_description
1 polymer ?
#
loop_
_entity_poly.entity_id
_entity_poly.type
_entity_poly.pdbx_seq_one_letter_code
_entity_poly.pdbx_strand_id
1 'polypeptide(L)'
;MTERRERLDPVRAFGAAATSRAAVWEFVEAFAESWMAPLPPADGIPPSEVRRAEERLGYPLPAALSEAYALFGRRADLVAVHNPLLAPEELLLDPSGELLVFRSENQGCAGWGVPLDRLGDDDPPVGLFSDHLPGVAWKPYLDRLSLAFAELVLSEAVMARRYGPCGRECPAPAEVIAAVEAAYEPIALPPCPAWHHPEGEPTRWFSAPGKLLCLSRIRSNRCW
;
A
#
# COMPACT_ATOMS: atom_id res chain seq x y z
N MET A 1 -20.82 -5.21 28.67
CA MET A 1 -21.15 -4.57 27.38
C MET A 1 -20.01 -3.62 27.07
N THR A 2 -19.04 -4.07 26.29
CA THR A 2 -17.91 -3.22 25.89
C THR A 2 -18.43 -2.23 24.86
N GLU A 3 -18.38 -0.93 25.15
CA GLU A 3 -18.64 0.11 24.16
C GLU A 3 -17.78 -0.18 22.92
N ARG A 4 -18.44 -0.39 21.78
CA ARG A 4 -17.75 -0.66 20.53
C ARG A 4 -17.14 0.68 20.11
N ARG A 5 -15.88 0.93 20.45
CA ARG A 5 -15.14 2.13 20.06
C ARG A 5 -15.35 2.33 18.55
N GLU A 6 -15.85 3.51 18.18
CA GLU A 6 -16.10 3.83 16.78
C GLU A 6 -14.77 3.77 16.01
N ARG A 7 -14.77 3.14 14.84
CA ARG A 7 -13.56 3.05 14.02
C ARG A 7 -13.21 4.43 13.48
N LEU A 8 -11.92 4.72 13.39
CA LEU A 8 -11.35 5.87 12.68
C LEU A 8 -11.98 5.96 11.30
N ASP A 9 -12.44 7.14 10.92
CA ASP A 9 -12.86 7.46 9.56
C ASP A 9 -11.63 7.79 8.69
N PRO A 10 -11.23 6.93 7.75
CA PRO A 10 -10.07 7.14 6.92
C PRO A 10 -10.18 8.38 6.01
N VAL A 11 -11.38 8.84 5.64
CA VAL A 11 -11.52 10.02 4.77
C VAL A 11 -11.02 11.27 5.49
N ARG A 12 -11.52 11.50 6.71
CA ARG A 12 -11.11 12.65 7.53
C ARG A 12 -9.65 12.55 7.95
N ALA A 13 -9.22 11.36 8.36
CA ALA A 13 -7.85 11.14 8.83
C ALA A 13 -6.83 11.32 7.69
N PHE A 14 -7.11 10.79 6.51
CA PHE A 14 -6.18 10.87 5.38
C PHE A 14 -6.14 12.25 4.72
N GLY A 15 -7.27 12.97 4.70
CA GLY A 15 -7.32 14.33 4.14
C GLY A 15 -6.29 15.29 4.77
N ALA A 16 -6.03 15.14 6.08
CA ALA A 16 -4.96 15.88 6.76
C ALA A 16 -3.57 15.27 6.49
N ALA A 17 -3.49 13.93 6.44
CA ALA A 17 -2.26 13.17 6.27
C ALA A 17 -1.55 13.41 4.93
N ALA A 18 -2.30 13.63 3.84
CA ALA A 18 -1.75 13.79 2.50
C ALA A 18 -0.82 15.02 2.33
N THR A 19 -0.69 15.87 3.34
CA THR A 19 0.11 17.10 3.30
C THR A 19 1.61 16.90 3.57
N SER A 20 2.01 15.83 4.28
CA SER A 20 3.44 15.58 4.61
C SER A 20 3.72 14.11 4.95
N ARG A 21 4.99 13.69 4.83
CA ARG A 21 5.45 12.35 5.23
C ARG A 21 5.09 12.01 6.69
N ALA A 22 5.35 12.93 7.62
CA ALA A 22 5.07 12.73 9.04
C ALA A 22 3.57 12.50 9.30
N ALA A 23 2.70 13.30 8.67
CA ALA A 23 1.25 13.16 8.82
C ALA A 23 0.73 11.85 8.21
N VAL A 24 1.40 11.30 7.20
CA VAL A 24 1.10 9.95 6.68
C VAL A 24 1.39 8.87 7.72
N TRP A 25 2.48 8.98 8.49
CA TRP A 25 2.79 8.03 9.56
C TRP A 25 1.81 8.09 10.72
N GLU A 26 1.42 9.29 11.14
CA GLU A 26 0.35 9.48 12.13
C GLU A 26 -0.96 8.81 11.68
N PHE A 27 -1.28 8.92 10.39
CA PHE A 27 -2.43 8.21 9.81
C PHE A 27 -2.27 6.69 9.86
N VAL A 28 -1.11 6.15 9.48
CA VAL A 28 -0.87 4.70 9.50
C VAL A 28 -1.00 4.14 10.93
N GLU A 29 -0.43 4.81 11.92
CA GLU A 29 -0.55 4.43 13.33
C GLU A 29 -2.00 4.44 13.81
N ALA A 30 -2.72 5.55 13.57
CA ALA A 30 -4.11 5.70 13.97
C ALA A 30 -5.03 4.67 13.26
N PHE A 31 -4.76 4.41 11.97
CA PHE A 31 -5.50 3.41 11.21
C PHE A 31 -5.25 2.01 11.76
N ALA A 32 -3.99 1.63 11.98
CA ALA A 32 -3.63 0.33 12.54
C ALA A 32 -4.27 0.12 13.93
N GLU A 33 -4.16 1.10 14.83
CA GLU A 33 -4.80 1.05 16.16
C GLU A 33 -6.31 0.81 16.06
N SER A 34 -6.98 1.51 15.15
CA SER A 34 -8.43 1.47 15.08
C SER A 34 -9.00 0.29 14.28
N TRP A 35 -8.32 -0.14 13.22
CA TRP A 35 -8.86 -1.13 12.28
C TRP A 35 -8.33 -2.54 12.51
N MET A 36 -7.14 -2.63 13.11
CA MET A 36 -6.34 -3.83 13.32
C MET A 36 -5.90 -3.91 14.80
N ALA A 37 -4.62 -3.62 15.08
CA ALA A 37 -4.05 -3.53 16.41
C ALA A 37 -2.97 -2.43 16.45
N PRO A 38 -2.74 -1.79 17.62
CA PRO A 38 -1.70 -0.77 17.78
C PRO A 38 -0.31 -1.25 17.34
N LEU A 39 0.59 -0.32 17.01
CA LEU A 39 1.96 -0.59 16.59
C LEU A 39 2.95 -0.34 17.75
N PRO A 40 3.25 -1.32 18.62
CA PRO A 40 4.35 -1.20 19.57
C PRO A 40 5.71 -1.14 18.86
N PRO A 41 6.76 -0.59 19.50
CA PRO A 41 8.11 -0.55 18.92
C PRO A 41 8.69 -1.91 18.50
N ALA A 42 8.17 -3.02 19.05
CA ALA A 42 8.58 -4.39 18.68
C ALA A 42 8.16 -4.78 17.25
N ASP A 43 7.19 -4.08 16.67
CA ASP A 43 6.71 -4.28 15.30
C ASP A 43 7.67 -3.70 14.25
N GLY A 44 8.63 -2.90 14.69
CA GLY A 44 9.67 -2.31 13.86
C GLY A 44 10.82 -3.26 13.57
N ILE A 45 11.45 -3.05 12.42
CA ILE A 45 12.76 -3.59 12.08
C ILE A 45 13.84 -2.63 12.61
N PRO A 46 14.90 -3.14 13.26
CA PRO A 46 15.93 -2.30 13.83
C PRO A 46 16.79 -1.65 12.74
N PRO A 47 17.31 -0.44 12.98
CA PRO A 47 18.17 0.25 12.01
C PRO A 47 19.42 -0.54 11.58
N SER A 48 19.88 -1.52 12.37
CA SER A 48 21.00 -2.38 11.99
C SER A 48 20.69 -3.32 10.84
N GLU A 49 19.45 -3.78 10.68
CA GLU A 49 19.04 -4.63 9.56
C GLU A 49 18.94 -3.79 8.28
N VAL A 50 18.40 -2.57 8.39
CA VAL A 50 18.38 -1.58 7.30
C VAL A 50 19.80 -1.25 6.82
N ARG A 51 20.73 -0.93 7.72
CA ARG A 51 22.13 -0.65 7.33
C ARG A 51 22.81 -1.81 6.62
N ARG A 52 22.54 -3.06 7.02
CA ARG A 52 23.06 -4.23 6.31
C ARG A 52 22.51 -4.33 4.89
N ALA A 53 21.24 -3.97 4.68
CA ALA A 53 20.68 -3.88 3.35
C ALA A 53 21.35 -2.78 2.52
N GLU A 54 21.56 -1.59 3.09
CA GLU A 54 22.28 -0.49 2.43
C GLU A 54 23.70 -0.90 2.02
N GLU A 55 24.46 -1.53 2.93
CA GLU A 55 25.81 -2.05 2.65
C GLU A 55 25.81 -3.11 1.54
N ARG A 56 24.82 -4.01 1.53
CA ARG A 56 24.66 -5.07 0.51
C ARG A 56 24.28 -4.49 -0.85
N LEU A 57 23.38 -3.52 -0.87
CA LEU A 57 22.85 -2.89 -2.08
C LEU A 57 23.83 -1.86 -2.66
N GLY A 58 24.69 -1.27 -1.83
CA GLY A 58 25.58 -0.17 -2.21
C GLY A 58 24.87 1.19 -2.30
N TYR A 59 23.64 1.30 -1.78
CA TYR A 59 22.83 2.51 -1.80
C TYR A 59 22.26 2.80 -0.42
N PRO A 60 22.17 4.07 0.00
CA PRO A 60 21.34 4.44 1.14
C PRO A 60 19.86 4.21 0.79
N LEU A 61 19.06 3.77 1.76
CA LEU A 61 17.62 3.67 1.58
C LEU A 61 16.96 5.03 1.85
N PRO A 62 15.88 5.38 1.14
CA PRO A 62 15.09 6.57 1.44
C PRO A 62 14.63 6.60 2.90
N ALA A 63 14.58 7.79 3.49
CA ALA A 63 14.12 7.96 4.86
C ALA A 63 12.72 7.35 5.07
N ALA A 64 11.79 7.57 4.13
CA ALA A 64 10.45 6.99 4.18
C ALA A 64 10.43 5.45 4.21
N LEU A 65 11.37 4.77 3.53
CA LEU A 65 11.47 3.31 3.57
C LEU A 65 11.98 2.82 4.92
N SER A 66 13.02 3.48 5.44
CA SER A 66 13.60 3.18 6.75
C SER A 66 12.60 3.42 7.90
N GLU A 67 11.83 4.50 7.81
CA GLU A 67 10.75 4.85 8.75
C GLU A 67 9.63 3.81 8.72
N ALA A 68 9.18 3.39 7.54
CA ALA A 68 8.18 2.32 7.39
C ALA A 68 8.65 0.99 8.02
N TYR A 69 9.90 0.60 7.77
CA TYR A 69 10.50 -0.57 8.40
C TYR A 69 10.54 -0.44 9.93
N ALA A 70 10.97 0.70 10.45
CA ALA A 70 11.02 0.96 11.88
C ALA A 70 9.63 1.01 12.55
N LEU A 71 8.59 1.35 11.80
CA LEU A 71 7.24 1.49 12.35
C LEU A 71 6.45 0.17 12.34
N PHE A 72 6.49 -0.57 11.24
CA PHE A 72 5.63 -1.75 11.04
C PHE A 72 6.26 -2.87 10.21
N GLY A 73 7.57 -2.85 9.97
CA GLY A 73 8.25 -3.81 9.09
C GLY A 73 8.09 -5.29 9.47
N ARG A 74 7.72 -5.61 10.73
CA ARG A 74 7.47 -6.98 11.20
C ARG A 74 5.99 -7.36 11.29
N ARG A 75 5.08 -6.44 10.94
CA ARG A 75 3.63 -6.66 11.08
C ARG A 75 3.04 -7.39 9.90
N ALA A 76 3.18 -8.71 9.91
CA ALA A 76 2.73 -9.57 8.82
C ALA A 76 1.24 -9.40 8.46
N ASP A 77 0.38 -9.16 9.45
CA ASP A 77 -1.05 -8.88 9.26
C ASP A 77 -1.34 -7.53 8.57
N LEU A 78 -0.37 -6.61 8.58
CA LEU A 78 -0.48 -5.27 8.04
C LEU A 78 0.19 -5.11 6.67
N VAL A 79 1.24 -5.90 6.38
CA VAL A 79 2.09 -5.69 5.20
C VAL A 79 2.55 -6.96 4.49
N ALA A 80 2.14 -8.18 4.86
CA ALA A 80 2.77 -9.40 4.33
C ALA A 80 1.82 -10.43 3.68
N VAL A 81 0.59 -10.06 3.28
CA VAL A 81 -0.38 -11.04 2.75
C VAL A 81 -0.66 -10.87 1.26
N HIS A 82 -1.19 -9.73 0.82
CA HIS A 82 -1.60 -9.56 -0.59
C HIS A 82 -0.46 -9.00 -1.45
N ASN A 83 0.19 -7.95 -0.96
CA ASN A 83 1.34 -7.33 -1.59
C ASN A 83 2.47 -7.19 -0.54
N PRO A 84 3.14 -8.29 -0.18
CA PRO A 84 4.19 -8.27 0.82
C PRO A 84 5.21 -7.14 0.66
N LEU A 85 5.44 -6.40 1.76
CA LEU A 85 6.64 -5.60 2.00
C LEU A 85 7.82 -6.56 2.13
N LEU A 86 8.81 -6.41 1.25
CA LEU A 86 10.03 -7.19 1.29
C LEU A 86 10.83 -6.83 2.53
N ALA A 87 11.43 -7.81 3.20
CA ALA A 87 12.38 -7.55 4.28
C ALA A 87 13.63 -6.83 3.72
N PRO A 88 14.41 -6.11 4.55
CA PRO A 88 15.61 -5.41 4.08
C PRO A 88 16.60 -6.32 3.33
N GLU A 89 16.76 -7.57 3.75
CA GLU A 89 17.60 -8.58 3.08
C GLU A 89 17.03 -9.10 1.76
N GLU A 90 15.73 -8.93 1.54
CA GLU A 90 15.01 -9.36 0.33
C GLU A 90 14.93 -8.26 -0.73
N LEU A 91 15.24 -7.00 -0.37
CA LEU A 91 15.31 -5.89 -1.32
C LEU A 91 16.20 -6.24 -2.52
N LEU A 92 15.67 -6.06 -3.71
CA LEU A 92 16.29 -6.37 -4.99
C LEU A 92 15.95 -5.31 -6.04
N LEU A 93 16.68 -5.33 -7.15
CA LEU A 93 16.32 -4.54 -8.32
C LEU A 93 15.24 -5.25 -9.14
N ASP A 94 14.41 -4.48 -9.83
CA ASP A 94 13.50 -5.04 -10.83
C ASP A 94 14.30 -5.63 -12.02
N PRO A 95 13.67 -6.38 -12.94
CA PRO A 95 14.36 -7.01 -14.07
C PRO A 95 15.10 -6.03 -14.99
N SER A 96 14.68 -4.77 -15.07
CA SER A 96 15.37 -3.73 -15.85
C SER A 96 16.58 -3.13 -15.12
N GLY A 97 16.64 -3.26 -13.79
CA GLY A 97 17.66 -2.65 -12.96
C GLY A 97 17.42 -1.15 -12.66
N GLU A 98 16.21 -0.65 -12.89
CA GLU A 98 15.87 0.78 -12.76
C GLU A 98 15.14 1.11 -11.44
N LEU A 99 14.48 0.14 -10.83
CA LEU A 99 13.75 0.28 -9.56
C LEU A 99 14.39 -0.58 -8.47
N LEU A 100 14.57 -0.01 -7.28
CA LEU A 100 14.74 -0.78 -6.05
C LEU A 100 13.38 -1.23 -5.54
N VAL A 101 13.06 -2.51 -5.69
CA VAL A 101 11.78 -3.11 -5.31
C VAL A 101 11.71 -3.29 -3.81
N PHE A 102 10.66 -2.71 -3.19
CA PHE A 102 10.38 -2.85 -1.76
C PHE A 102 9.10 -3.63 -1.49
N ARG A 103 8.24 -3.83 -2.50
CA ARG A 103 6.96 -4.54 -2.36
C ARG A 103 6.73 -5.43 -3.57
N SER A 104 6.26 -6.65 -3.36
CA SER A 104 5.89 -7.59 -4.41
C SER A 104 4.46 -8.06 -4.22
N GLU A 105 3.72 -8.22 -5.30
CA GLU A 105 2.43 -8.93 -5.28
C GLU A 105 2.69 -10.42 -4.96
N ASN A 106 1.77 -11.07 -4.24
CA ASN A 106 2.02 -12.39 -3.65
C ASN A 106 2.12 -13.56 -4.65
N GLN A 107 1.79 -13.36 -5.92
CA GLN A 107 2.05 -14.30 -7.03
C GLN A 107 3.26 -13.88 -7.87
N GLY A 108 3.89 -12.74 -7.55
CA GLY A 108 5.07 -12.23 -8.24
C GLY A 108 4.77 -11.60 -9.60
N CYS A 109 3.51 -11.32 -9.94
CA CYS A 109 3.14 -10.72 -11.22
C CYS A 109 3.43 -9.21 -11.29
N ALA A 110 3.53 -8.54 -10.14
CA ALA A 110 3.78 -7.12 -10.06
C ALA A 110 4.66 -6.77 -8.86
N GLY A 111 5.36 -5.65 -8.94
CA GLY A 111 6.06 -5.10 -7.79
C GLY A 111 6.18 -3.58 -7.87
N TRP A 112 6.50 -3.00 -6.72
CA TRP A 112 6.62 -1.56 -6.52
C TRP A 112 8.01 -1.24 -6.00
N GLY A 113 8.59 -0.20 -6.57
CA GLY A 113 9.96 0.18 -6.26
C GLY A 113 10.21 1.66 -6.38
N VAL A 114 11.34 2.08 -5.82
CA VAL A 114 11.84 3.44 -5.91
C VAL A 114 12.81 3.53 -7.10
N PRO A 115 12.65 4.49 -8.03
CA PRO A 115 13.63 4.72 -9.08
C PRO A 115 15.03 4.96 -8.50
N LEU A 116 16.05 4.27 -9.02
CA LEU A 116 17.40 4.32 -8.47
C LEU A 116 18.00 5.74 -8.45
N ASP A 117 17.67 6.55 -9.45
CA ASP A 117 18.09 7.95 -9.57
C ASP A 117 17.40 8.89 -8.55
N ARG A 118 16.39 8.40 -7.83
CA ARG A 118 15.66 9.13 -6.79
C ARG A 118 15.89 8.57 -5.38
N LEU A 119 16.75 7.56 -5.19
CA LEU A 119 17.01 6.97 -3.85
C LEU A 119 17.56 7.97 -2.82
N GLY A 120 18.20 9.05 -3.27
CA GLY A 120 18.68 10.12 -2.39
C GLY A 120 17.58 11.04 -1.86
N ASP A 121 16.36 10.96 -2.40
CA ASP A 121 15.23 11.72 -1.89
C ASP A 121 14.69 11.07 -0.61
N ASP A 122 14.25 11.92 0.29
CA ASP A 122 13.72 11.56 1.60
C ASP A 122 12.38 10.80 1.52
N ASP A 123 11.56 11.14 0.52
CA ASP A 123 10.25 10.53 0.25
C ASP A 123 9.99 10.47 -1.28
N PRO A 124 10.70 9.57 -1.98
CA PRO A 124 10.78 9.55 -3.44
C PRO A 124 9.47 9.07 -4.10
N PRO A 125 9.29 9.32 -5.41
CA PRO A 125 8.22 8.68 -6.17
C PRO A 125 8.38 7.15 -6.23
N VAL A 126 7.28 6.47 -6.52
CA VAL A 126 7.20 5.02 -6.64
C VAL A 126 6.82 4.64 -8.06
N GLY A 127 7.55 3.68 -8.62
CA GLY A 127 7.25 2.99 -9.87
C GLY A 127 6.56 1.66 -9.63
N LEU A 128 5.77 1.23 -10.61
CA LEU A 128 5.12 -0.07 -10.70
C LEU A 128 5.67 -0.82 -11.91
N PHE A 129 6.25 -2.00 -11.67
CA PHE A 129 6.60 -2.95 -12.73
C PHE A 129 5.65 -4.14 -12.69
N SER A 130 5.44 -4.78 -13.84
CA SER A 130 4.61 -5.97 -13.95
C SER A 130 4.91 -6.69 -15.27
N ASP A 131 4.84 -8.02 -15.26
CA ASP A 131 5.01 -8.86 -16.45
C ASP A 131 3.88 -8.68 -17.48
N HIS A 132 2.79 -8.02 -17.08
CA HIS A 132 1.66 -7.68 -17.93
C HIS A 132 1.73 -6.27 -18.55
N LEU A 133 2.77 -5.47 -18.29
CA LEU A 133 2.92 -4.16 -18.92
C LEU A 133 3.44 -4.28 -20.36
N PRO A 134 2.81 -3.61 -21.35
CA PRO A 134 3.24 -3.73 -22.74
C PRO A 134 4.41 -2.78 -23.05
N GLY A 135 5.60 -3.33 -23.28
CA GLY A 135 6.70 -2.61 -23.92
C GLY A 135 7.32 -1.47 -23.09
N VAL A 136 7.03 -1.42 -21.78
CA VAL A 136 7.68 -0.53 -20.81
C VAL A 136 8.17 -1.37 -19.63
N ALA A 137 9.33 -1.01 -19.07
CA ALA A 137 9.88 -1.73 -17.91
C ALA A 137 9.01 -1.51 -16.65
N TRP A 138 8.58 -0.27 -16.44
CA TRP A 138 7.73 0.14 -15.34
C TRP A 138 6.99 1.44 -15.70
N LYS A 139 6.03 1.84 -14.86
CA LYS A 139 5.30 3.12 -14.98
C LYS A 139 5.17 3.83 -13.63
N PRO A 140 4.96 5.16 -13.60
CA PRO A 140 4.69 5.88 -12.35
C PRO A 140 3.48 5.30 -11.61
N TYR A 141 3.56 5.22 -10.28
CA TYR A 141 2.50 4.72 -9.41
C TYR A 141 1.96 5.81 -8.48
N LEU A 142 2.82 6.34 -7.60
CA LEU A 142 2.51 7.42 -6.66
C LEU A 142 3.73 8.34 -6.52
N ASP A 143 3.51 9.63 -6.31
CA ASP A 143 4.60 10.61 -6.29
C ASP A 143 5.41 10.62 -4.99
N ARG A 144 4.99 9.88 -3.96
CA ARG A 144 5.68 9.74 -2.68
C ARG A 144 5.58 8.32 -2.13
N LEU A 145 6.68 7.82 -1.58
CA LEU A 145 6.80 6.51 -0.98
C LEU A 145 5.93 6.35 0.26
N SER A 146 5.81 7.41 1.07
CA SER A 146 4.90 7.44 2.22
C SER A 146 3.45 7.17 1.82
N LEU A 147 2.98 7.75 0.71
CA LEU A 147 1.64 7.50 0.18
C LEU A 147 1.47 6.05 -0.28
N ALA A 148 2.50 5.45 -0.87
CA ALA A 148 2.47 4.03 -1.25
C ALA A 148 2.39 3.09 -0.05
N PHE A 149 2.95 3.47 1.10
CA PHE A 149 2.78 2.72 2.35
C PHE A 149 1.39 2.90 2.96
N ALA A 150 0.81 4.09 2.92
CA ALA A 150 -0.59 4.27 3.32
C ALA A 150 -1.54 3.46 2.44
N GLU A 151 -1.30 3.46 1.12
CA GLU A 151 -2.02 2.60 0.17
C GLU A 151 -1.86 1.13 0.52
N LEU A 152 -0.62 0.67 0.80
CA LEU A 152 -0.34 -0.72 1.18
C LEU A 152 -1.18 -1.14 2.39
N VAL A 153 -1.19 -0.34 3.45
CA VAL A 153 -1.94 -0.64 4.68
C VAL A 153 -3.45 -0.71 4.44
N LEU A 154 -3.99 0.17 3.60
CA LEU A 154 -5.40 0.12 3.18
C LEU A 154 -5.68 -1.14 2.35
N SER A 155 -4.79 -1.45 1.40
CA SER A 155 -4.80 -2.66 0.57
C SER A 155 -4.82 -3.93 1.39
N GLU A 156 -3.90 -4.10 2.34
CA GLU A 156 -3.86 -5.28 3.20
C GLU A 156 -5.10 -5.37 4.09
N ALA A 157 -5.56 -4.26 4.67
CA ALA A 157 -6.76 -4.27 5.52
C ALA A 157 -8.03 -4.76 4.77
N VAL A 158 -8.14 -4.47 3.47
CA VAL A 158 -9.27 -4.92 2.63
C VAL A 158 -9.01 -6.29 2.01
N MET A 159 -7.83 -6.49 1.42
CA MET A 159 -7.53 -7.60 0.52
C MET A 159 -6.85 -8.78 1.22
N ALA A 160 -6.04 -8.58 2.27
CA ALA A 160 -5.46 -9.68 3.03
C ALA A 160 -6.55 -10.55 3.67
N ARG A 161 -7.70 -9.94 3.96
CA ARG A 161 -8.89 -10.62 4.50
C ARG A 161 -9.63 -11.48 3.48
N ARG A 162 -9.20 -11.49 2.20
CA ARG A 162 -9.64 -12.45 1.17
C ARG A 162 -9.38 -13.91 1.57
N TYR A 163 -8.38 -14.14 2.43
CA TYR A 163 -8.09 -15.46 2.99
C TYR A 163 -8.79 -15.72 4.35
N GLY A 164 -9.67 -14.81 4.79
CA GLY A 164 -10.48 -14.92 6.02
C GLY A 164 -11.99 -14.72 5.76
N PRO A 165 -12.87 -14.88 6.77
CA PRO A 165 -14.34 -14.89 6.59
C PRO A 165 -14.97 -13.54 6.20
N CYS A 166 -14.18 -12.50 5.95
CA CYS A 166 -14.65 -11.12 5.72
C CYS A 166 -14.21 -10.51 4.38
N GLY A 167 -13.32 -11.13 3.61
CA GLY A 167 -12.99 -10.66 2.26
C GLY A 167 -14.14 -10.98 1.31
N ARG A 168 -14.96 -9.98 1.01
CA ARG A 168 -16.09 -10.11 0.08
C ARG A 168 -15.80 -9.26 -1.15
N GLU A 169 -15.13 -9.86 -2.12
CA GLU A 169 -15.06 -9.29 -3.46
C GLU A 169 -16.41 -9.55 -4.14
N CYS A 170 -16.93 -8.55 -4.84
CA CYS A 170 -18.06 -8.76 -5.72
C CYS A 170 -17.89 -7.91 -6.98
N PRO A 171 -18.41 -8.36 -8.13
CA PRO A 171 -18.57 -7.52 -9.30
C PRO A 171 -19.32 -6.26 -8.88
N ALA A 172 -18.82 -5.11 -9.34
CA ALA A 172 -19.48 -3.83 -9.16
C ALA A 172 -20.05 -3.37 -10.52
N PRO A 173 -21.28 -3.80 -10.88
CA PRO A 173 -22.04 -3.17 -11.94
C PRO A 173 -22.18 -1.65 -11.73
N ALA A 174 -22.59 -0.94 -12.79
CA ALA A 174 -22.75 0.52 -12.75
C ALA A 174 -23.68 0.99 -11.61
N GLU A 175 -24.74 0.22 -11.31
CA GLU A 175 -25.66 0.52 -10.21
C GLU A 175 -25.00 0.38 -8.83
N VAL A 176 -24.08 -0.57 -8.66
CA VAL A 176 -23.32 -0.75 -7.42
C VAL A 176 -22.31 0.37 -7.27
N ILE A 177 -21.60 0.73 -8.34
CA ILE A 177 -20.64 1.84 -8.35
C ILE A 177 -21.36 3.15 -7.97
N ALA A 178 -22.49 3.44 -8.61
CA ALA A 178 -23.28 4.64 -8.31
C ALA A 178 -23.79 4.65 -6.85
N ALA A 179 -24.19 3.49 -6.31
CA ALA A 179 -24.60 3.39 -4.91
C ALA A 179 -23.43 3.61 -3.93
N VAL A 180 -22.23 3.13 -4.26
CA VAL A 180 -21.01 3.40 -3.48
C VAL A 180 -20.69 4.90 -3.52
N GLU A 181 -20.66 5.51 -4.71
CA GLU A 181 -20.37 6.93 -4.88
C GLU A 181 -21.41 7.85 -4.21
N ALA A 182 -22.65 7.38 -4.04
CA ALA A 182 -23.69 8.11 -3.33
C ALA A 182 -23.65 7.95 -1.80
N ALA A 183 -23.11 6.84 -1.29
CA ALA A 183 -23.18 6.48 0.14
C ALA A 183 -21.83 6.51 0.87
N TYR A 184 -20.72 6.60 0.14
CA TYR A 184 -19.37 6.60 0.68
C TYR A 184 -18.61 7.82 0.19
N GLU A 185 -17.73 8.32 1.04
CA GLU A 185 -16.84 9.43 0.71
C GLU A 185 -15.51 8.88 0.16
N PRO A 186 -14.96 9.46 -0.91
CA PRO A 186 -13.65 9.06 -1.44
C PRO A 186 -12.53 9.48 -0.49
N ILE A 187 -11.59 8.58 -0.22
CA ILE A 187 -10.35 8.90 0.48
C ILE A 187 -9.46 9.71 -0.46
N ALA A 188 -8.86 10.80 0.03
CA ALA A 188 -8.01 11.70 -0.75
C ALA A 188 -6.62 11.11 -1.11
N LEU A 189 -6.54 9.79 -1.34
CA LEU A 189 -5.36 9.14 -1.88
C LEU A 189 -5.35 9.31 -3.41
N PRO A 190 -4.21 9.65 -4.04
CA PRO A 190 -4.15 9.76 -5.49
C PRO A 190 -4.56 8.43 -6.17
N PRO A 191 -5.21 8.50 -7.35
CA PRO A 191 -5.64 7.30 -8.05
C PRO A 191 -4.45 6.39 -8.39
N CYS A 192 -4.53 5.13 -7.98
CA CYS A 192 -3.43 4.19 -8.13
C CYS A 192 -3.57 3.41 -9.45
N PRO A 193 -2.61 3.50 -10.40
CA PRO A 193 -2.75 2.88 -11.69
C PRO A 193 -2.75 1.35 -11.59
N ALA A 194 -3.44 0.69 -12.54
CA ALA A 194 -3.57 -0.76 -12.54
C ALA A 194 -2.26 -1.47 -12.92
N TRP A 195 -1.97 -2.61 -12.30
CA TRP A 195 -0.78 -3.42 -12.59
C TRP A 195 -0.91 -4.33 -13.82
N HIS A 196 -2.05 -4.34 -14.50
CA HIS A 196 -2.32 -5.22 -15.65
C HIS A 196 -2.72 -4.43 -16.89
N HIS A 197 -2.63 -5.08 -18.06
CA HIS A 197 -3.03 -4.54 -19.35
C HIS A 197 -4.17 -5.36 -20.01
N PRO A 198 -5.09 -4.75 -20.80
CA PRO A 198 -5.29 -3.31 -20.96
C PRO A 198 -5.61 -2.65 -19.63
N GLU A 199 -5.09 -1.43 -19.45
CA GLU A 199 -5.26 -0.68 -18.23
C GLU A 199 -6.75 -0.42 -17.96
N GLY A 200 -7.19 -0.78 -16.75
CA GLY A 200 -8.51 -0.45 -16.24
C GLY A 200 -8.55 0.97 -15.68
N GLU A 201 -9.69 1.34 -15.11
CA GLU A 201 -9.74 2.53 -14.25
C GLU A 201 -8.76 2.36 -13.06
N PRO A 202 -8.09 3.44 -12.63
CA PRO A 202 -7.27 3.42 -11.42
C PRO A 202 -8.06 2.93 -10.22
N THR A 203 -7.36 2.28 -9.29
CA THR A 203 -7.93 1.89 -8.01
C THR A 203 -8.32 3.14 -7.22
N ARG A 204 -9.54 3.12 -6.67
CA ARG A 204 -10.12 4.20 -5.86
C ARG A 204 -10.55 3.67 -4.49
N TRP A 205 -10.42 4.52 -3.47
CA TRP A 205 -10.65 4.17 -2.08
C TRP A 205 -11.82 4.96 -1.50
N PHE A 206 -12.68 4.30 -0.73
CA PHE A 206 -13.90 4.89 -0.18
C PHE A 206 -14.12 4.49 1.28
N SER A 207 -14.69 5.40 2.07
CA SER A 207 -15.06 5.17 3.47
C SER A 207 -16.51 5.55 3.75
N ALA A 208 -17.09 4.82 4.71
CA ALA A 208 -18.27 5.23 5.47
C ALA A 208 -18.04 4.78 6.93
N PRO A 209 -18.84 5.23 7.92
CA PRO A 209 -18.63 4.85 9.32
C PRO A 209 -18.46 3.33 9.52
N GLY A 210 -17.26 2.94 9.94
CA GLY A 210 -16.87 1.54 10.17
C GLY A 210 -16.69 0.67 8.92
N LYS A 211 -16.67 1.23 7.71
CA LYS A 211 -16.52 0.51 6.44
C LYS A 211 -15.43 1.13 5.56
N LEU A 212 -14.61 0.27 4.97
CA LEU A 212 -13.58 0.64 4.01
C LEU A 212 -13.81 -0.19 2.75
N LEU A 213 -13.83 0.48 1.60
CA LEU A 213 -14.03 -0.15 0.30
C LEU A 213 -12.92 0.26 -0.66
N CYS A 214 -12.52 -0.69 -1.49
CA CYS A 214 -11.61 -0.50 -2.60
C CYS A 214 -12.36 -0.86 -3.88
N LEU A 215 -12.39 0.06 -4.85
CA LEU A 215 -12.88 -0.19 -6.18
C LEU A 215 -11.68 -0.35 -7.11
N SER A 216 -11.41 -1.59 -7.51
CA SER A 216 -10.38 -1.93 -8.49
C SER A 216 -11.00 -2.69 -9.64
N ARG A 217 -10.64 -2.36 -10.87
CA ARG A 217 -11.11 -3.12 -12.03
C ARG A 217 -10.17 -4.29 -12.28
N ILE A 218 -10.55 -5.50 -11.88
CA ILE A 218 -9.81 -6.73 -12.19
C ILE A 218 -10.53 -7.45 -13.33
N ARG A 219 -9.79 -7.98 -14.33
CA ARG A 219 -10.35 -8.91 -15.32
C ARG A 219 -10.62 -10.27 -14.65
N SER A 220 -11.67 -10.37 -13.84
CA SER A 220 -12.22 -11.64 -13.40
C SER A 220 -13.75 -11.62 -13.50
N ASN A 221 -14.31 -12.49 -14.34
CA ASN A 221 -15.75 -12.76 -14.40
C ASN A 221 -16.24 -13.68 -13.26
N ARG A 222 -15.45 -13.86 -12.19
CA ARG A 222 -15.80 -14.74 -11.07
C ARG A 222 -15.80 -13.96 -9.75
N CYS A 223 -16.94 -13.97 -9.07
CA CYS A 223 -17.01 -13.76 -7.63
C CYS A 223 -16.42 -15.01 -6.95
N TRP A 224 -15.61 -14.84 -5.92
CA TRP A 224 -15.23 -15.91 -5.00
C TRP A 224 -15.63 -15.52 -3.59
#